data_AF-A0A654A2T1-F1
#
_entry.id   AF-A0A654A2T1-F1
#
_cell.length_a   1.000
_cell.length_b   1.000
_cell.length_c   1.000
_cell.angle_alpha   90.00
_cell.angle_beta   90.00
_cell.angle_gamma   90.00
#
_symmetry.space_group_name_H-M   'P 1'
#
loop_
_entity.id
_entity.type
_entity.pdbx_description
1 polymer ?
#
loop_
_entity_poly.entity_id
_entity_poly.type
_entity_poly.pdbx_seq_one_letter_code
_entity_poly.pdbx_strand_id
1 'polypeptide(L)' 'MSEKVKVNGKSAHPLYQALKETPDADGKAGRVSWNFEKFLVAPDGTVTRFRPTTKPDAPEVVAAIEAALPA' A
#
# COMPACT_ATOMS: atom_id res chain seq x y z
N MET A 1 11.91 -17.02 -7.25
CA MET A 1 12.56 -15.99 -8.11
C MET A 1 11.59 -14.83 -8.25
N SER A 2 12.05 -13.59 -8.08
CA SER A 2 11.24 -12.38 -8.29
C SER A 2 11.47 -11.82 -9.70
N GLU A 3 10.40 -11.38 -10.37
CA GLU A 3 10.47 -10.71 -11.67
C GLU A 3 9.98 -9.25 -11.60
N LYS A 4 10.31 -8.45 -12.61
CA LYS A 4 9.80 -7.09 -12.72
C LYS A 4 8.33 -7.12 -13.14
N VAL A 5 7.46 -6.65 -12.26
CA VAL A 5 6.02 -6.55 -12.52
C VAL A 5 5.58 -5.13 -12.85
N LYS A 6 4.49 -5.00 -13.60
CA LYS A 6 3.81 -3.71 -13.82
C LYS A 6 2.86 -3.44 -12.66
N VAL A 7 2.95 -2.25 -12.07
CA VAL A 7 2.06 -1.81 -10.97
C VAL A 7 0.83 -1.04 -11.49
N ASN A 8 0.91 -0.51 -12.71
CA ASN A 8 -0.13 0.31 -13.34
C ASN A 8 -0.45 -0.17 -14.77
N GLY A 9 -1.60 0.27 -15.29
CA GLY A 9 -2.07 -0.05 -16.64
C GLY A 9 -2.85 -1.36 -16.76
N LYS A 10 -3.26 -1.70 -17.99
CA LYS A 10 -4.08 -2.89 -18.29
C LYS A 10 -3.42 -4.22 -17.90
N SER A 11 -2.09 -4.27 -17.99
CA SER A 11 -1.29 -5.44 -17.61
C SER A 11 -0.70 -5.33 -16.20
N ALA A 12 -1.31 -4.53 -15.32
CA ALA A 12 -0.88 -4.47 -13.93
C ALA A 12 -1.03 -5.84 -13.26
N HIS A 13 -0.08 -6.21 -12.42
CA HIS A 13 -0.12 -7.47 -11.68
C HIS A 13 -1.39 -7.53 -10.79
N PRO A 14 -2.09 -8.68 -10.69
CA PRO A 14 -3.35 -8.80 -9.95
C PRO A 14 -3.28 -8.26 -8.51
N LEU A 15 -2.19 -8.53 -7.79
CA LEU A 15 -1.95 -7.97 -6.46
C LEU A 15 -2.06 -6.44 -6.45
N TYR A 16 -1.39 -5.74 -7.38
CA TYR A 16 -1.46 -4.29 -7.44
C TYR A 16 -2.82 -3.79 -7.91
N GLN A 17 -3.56 -4.56 -8.70
CA GLN A 17 -4.94 -4.21 -9.05
C GLN A 17 -5.80 -4.13 -7.78
N ALA A 18 -5.74 -5.14 -6.92
CA ALA A 18 -6.45 -5.17 -5.64
C ALA A 18 -5.97 -4.07 -4.68
N LEU A 19 -4.65 -3.93 -4.47
CA LEU A 19 -4.11 -2.93 -3.54
C LEU A 19 -4.50 -1.48 -3.91
N LYS A 20 -4.60 -1.17 -5.21
CA LYS A 20 -4.96 0.18 -5.67
C LYS A 20 -6.43 0.55 -5.41
N GLU A 21 -7.30 -0.42 -5.14
CA GLU A 21 -8.69 -0.17 -4.74
C GLU A 21 -8.77 0.38 -3.32
N THR A 22 -7.75 0.15 -2.49
CA THR A 22 -7.65 0.72 -1.15
C THR A 22 -7.52 2.26 -1.23
N PRO A 23 -8.43 3.01 -0.58
CA PRO A 23 -8.30 4.47 -0.47
C PRO A 23 -7.13 4.85 0.44
N ASP A 24 -6.52 6.00 0.18
CA ASP A 24 -5.59 6.63 1.12
C ASP A 24 -6.34 7.36 2.26
N ALA A 25 -5.58 8.04 3.13
CA ALA A 25 -6.14 8.84 4.23
C ALA A 25 -7.07 9.98 3.77
N ASP A 26 -6.98 10.44 2.51
CA ASP A 26 -7.85 11.45 1.92
C ASP A 26 -9.07 10.84 1.21
N GLY A 27 -9.28 9.51 1.32
CA GLY A 27 -10.37 8.79 0.66
C GLY A 27 -10.13 8.51 -0.83
N LYS A 28 -8.91 8.70 -1.34
CA LYS A 28 -8.60 8.53 -2.78
C LYS A 28 -7.98 7.18 -3.07
N ALA A 29 -8.66 6.39 -3.89
CA ALA A 29 -8.13 5.17 -4.47
C ALA A 29 -7.55 5.40 -5.90
N GLY A 30 -6.97 4.37 -6.50
CA GLY A 30 -6.51 4.39 -7.89
C GLY A 30 -5.01 4.17 -8.07
N ARG A 31 -4.48 4.65 -9.20
CA ARG A 31 -3.10 4.36 -9.68
C ARG A 31 -2.03 4.62 -8.62
N VAL A 32 -0.97 3.80 -8.65
CA VAL A 32 0.26 4.10 -7.91
C VAL A 32 0.87 5.37 -8.51
N SER A 33 1.04 6.41 -7.70
CA SER A 33 1.39 7.76 -8.18
C SER A 33 2.88 7.93 -8.44
N TRP A 34 3.73 7.29 -7.62
CA TRP A 34 5.18 7.35 -7.77
C TRP A 34 5.89 6.16 -7.12
N ASN A 35 7.21 6.10 -7.28
CA ASN A 35 8.05 5.18 -6.52
C ASN A 35 7.88 5.41 -5.01
N PHE A 36 7.98 4.33 -4.24
CA PHE A 36 7.81 4.33 -2.77
C PHE A 36 6.39 4.61 -2.27
N GLU A 37 5.34 4.30 -3.03
CA GLU A 37 4.02 4.13 -2.43
C GLU A 37 3.97 2.86 -1.58
N LYS A 38 3.35 2.93 -0.40
CA LYS A 38 3.36 1.81 0.56
C LYS A 38 1.94 1.30 0.81
N PHE A 39 1.83 0.00 0.97
CA PHE A 39 0.62 -0.69 1.40
C PHE A 39 0.99 -1.59 2.58
N LEU A 40 0.37 -1.34 3.73
CA LEU A 40 0.42 -2.24 4.88
C LEU A 40 -0.75 -3.20 4.77
N VAL A 41 -0.47 -4.51 4.83
CA VAL A 41 -1.48 -5.57 4.86
C VAL A 41 -1.44 -6.18 6.26
N ALA A 42 -2.51 -6.00 7.02
CA ALA A 42 -2.65 -6.55 8.36
C ALA A 42 -3.05 -8.04 8.33
N PRO A 43 -2.90 -8.79 9.45
CA PRO A 43 -3.22 -10.22 9.51
C PRO A 43 -4.69 -10.56 9.18
N ASP A 44 -5.61 -9.63 9.42
CA ASP A 44 -7.03 -9.76 9.09
C ASP A 44 -7.35 -9.47 7.60
N GLY A 45 -6.34 -9.12 6.81
CA GLY A 45 -6.48 -8.73 5.40
C GLY A 45 -6.82 -7.25 5.18
N THR A 46 -6.95 -6.45 6.24
CA THR A 46 -7.14 -5.00 6.13
C THR A 46 -5.90 -4.37 5.48
N VAL A 47 -6.12 -3.49 4.51
CA VAL A 47 -5.06 -2.79 3.80
C VAL A 47 -5.08 -1.31 4.16
N THR A 48 -3.93 -0.76 4.56
CA THR A 48 -3.72 0.67 4.75
C THR A 48 -2.74 1.20 3.73
N ARG A 49 -3.07 2.32 3.08
CA ARG A 49 -2.28 2.90 1.99
C ARG A 49 -1.61 4.20 2.40
N PHE A 50 -0.32 4.32 2.12
CA PHE A 50 0.47 5.53 2.37
C PHE A 50 1.09 6.07 1.09
N ARG A 51 0.90 7.37 0.83
CA ARG A 51 1.39 8.02 -0.39
C ARG A 51 2.92 8.09 -0.42
N PRO A 52 3.54 8.22 -1.62
CA PRO A 52 5.00 8.27 -1.78
C PRO A 52 5.73 9.28 -0.88
N THR A 53 5.11 10.44 -0.66
CA THR A 53 5.63 11.54 0.16
C THR A 53 5.65 11.24 1.66
N THR A 54 4.85 10.28 2.12
CA THR A 54 4.87 9.79 3.51
C THR A 54 6.22 9.14 3.76
N LYS A 55 6.96 9.59 4.77
CA LYS A 55 8.23 8.95 5.11
C LYS A 55 7.99 7.52 5.61
N PRO A 56 8.91 6.57 5.34
CA PRO A 56 8.75 5.19 5.80
C PRO A 56 8.72 5.06 7.34
N ASP A 57 9.33 6.00 8.06
CA ASP A 57 9.38 6.11 9.52
C ASP A 57 8.41 7.16 10.07
N ALA A 58 7.46 7.63 9.26
CA ALA A 58 6.46 8.58 9.73
C ALA A 58 5.64 7.96 10.88
N PRO A 59 5.27 8.74 11.91
CA PRO A 59 4.55 8.22 13.08
C PRO A 59 3.30 7.41 12.73
N GLU A 60 2.55 7.83 11.70
CA GLU A 60 1.36 7.14 11.21
C GLU A 60 1.65 5.77 10.59
N VAL A 61 2.82 5.58 9.96
CA VAL A 61 3.23 4.29 9.41
C VAL A 61 3.62 3.34 10.53
N VAL A 62 4.45 3.81 11.46
CA VAL A 62 4.90 3.01 12.62
C VAL A 62 3.70 2.61 13.47
N ALA A 63 2.81 3.55 13.79
CA ALA A 63 1.61 3.27 14.58
C ALA A 63 0.71 2.22 13.90
N ALA A 64 0.54 2.28 12.58
CA ALA A 64 -0.24 1.29 11.85
C ALA A 64 0.41 -0.10 11.87
N ILE A 65 1.74 -0.18 11.79
CA ILE A 65 2.47 -1.46 11.89
C ILE A 65 2.30 -2.05 13.28
N GLU A 66 2.57 -1.28 14.34
CA GLU A 66 2.46 -1.73 15.73
C GLU A 66 1.04 -2.22 16.06
N ALA A 67 0.01 -1.52 15.57
CA ALA A 67 -1.38 -1.93 15.74
C ALA A 67 -1.75 -3.22 14.99
N ALA A 68 -1.00 -3.59 13.96
CA ALA A 68 -1.23 -4.79 13.16
C ALA A 68 -0.41 -6.00 13.63
N LEU A 69 0.47 -5.85 14.63
CA LEU A 69 1.26 -6.96 15.16
C LEU A 69 0.37 -7.95 15.93
N PRO A 70 0.58 -9.26 15.77
CA PRO A 70 -0.10 -10.25 16.59
C PRO A 70 0.32 -10.13 18.06
N ALA A 71 -0.59 -10.47 18.96
CA ALA A 71 -0.35 -10.56 20.40
C ALA A 71 0.55 -11.73 20.78
#